data_AF-A0A9D1J795-F1
#
_entry.id   AF-A0A9D1J795-F1
#
_cell.length_a   1.000
_cell.length_b   1.000
_cell.length_c   1.000
_cell.angle_alpha   90.00
_cell.angle_beta   90.00
_cell.angle_gamma   90.00
#
_symmetry.space_group_name_H-M   'P 1'
#
loop_
_entity.id
_entity.type
_entity.pdbx_description
1 polymer ?
#
loop_
_entity_poly.entity_id
_entity_poly.type
_entity_poly.pdbx_seq_one_letter_code
_entity_poly.pdbx_strand_id
1 'polypeptide(L)'
;MNFESLVSHIDTVQHALQAQAAHAVNLSLTARNWLIGYYIVEFEQNGEDRAAYGEQLLKKLELKLNTKGLTERRFREFRRLYQVYPQLQSPVAQYIVSHSEIRHTLSAEFVEPIRHTPTAELQNVDIRTENWQMPASKLF
;
A
#
# COMPACT_ATOMS: atom_id res chain seq x y z
N MET A 1 -46.16 17.29 3.18
CA MET A 1 -45.47 16.10 3.72
C MET A 1 -46.17 15.67 4.99
N ASN A 2 -46.44 14.38 5.17
CA ASN A 2 -46.90 13.83 6.44
C ASN A 2 -45.74 13.15 7.18
N PHE A 3 -45.95 12.78 8.44
CA PHE A 3 -44.94 12.17 9.30
C PHE A 3 -44.35 10.89 8.68
N GLU A 4 -45.20 10.02 8.11
CA GLU A 4 -44.73 8.79 7.44
C GLU A 4 -43.79 9.05 6.27
N SER A 5 -44.07 10.08 5.47
CA SER A 5 -43.17 10.49 4.39
C SER A 5 -41.83 11.00 4.94
N LEU A 6 -41.84 11.75 6.05
CA LEU A 6 -40.61 12.22 6.70
C LEU A 6 -39.78 11.04 7.22
N VAL A 7 -40.40 10.08 7.91
CA VAL A 7 -39.75 8.87 8.42
C VAL A 7 -39.12 8.08 7.27
N SER A 8 -39.86 7.84 6.18
CA SER A 8 -39.36 7.12 5.02
C SER A 8 -38.17 7.82 4.34
N HIS A 9 -38.20 9.16 4.22
CA HIS A 9 -37.07 9.90 3.66
C HIS A 9 -35.82 9.82 4.55
N ILE A 10 -35.97 9.96 5.87
CA ILE A 10 -34.85 9.86 6.81
C ILE A 10 -34.23 8.45 6.76
N ASP A 11 -35.07 7.42 6.79
CA ASP A 11 -34.63 6.02 6.72
C ASP A 11 -33.86 5.73 5.43
N THR A 12 -34.38 6.21 4.29
CA THR A 12 -33.73 6.07 2.98
C THR A 12 -32.35 6.74 2.97
N VAL A 13 -32.25 7.98 3.45
CA VAL A 13 -30.97 8.72 3.49
C VAL A 13 -29.97 8.03 4.42
N GLN A 14 -30.40 7.59 5.61
CA GLN A 14 -29.56 6.87 6.55
C GLN A 14 -29.00 5.58 5.94
N HIS A 15 -29.86 4.75 5.35
CA HIS A 15 -29.43 3.49 4.74
C HIS A 15 -28.49 3.71 3.55
N ALA A 16 -28.81 4.68 2.68
CA ALA A 16 -27.97 5.00 1.53
C ALA A 16 -26.57 5.48 1.95
N LEU A 17 -26.48 6.41 2.92
CA LEU A 17 -25.20 6.93 3.37
C LEU A 17 -24.40 5.91 4.18
N GLN A 18 -25.06 5.05 4.97
CA GLN A 18 -24.38 3.97 5.68
C GLN A 18 -23.80 2.94 4.71
N ALA A 19 -24.55 2.56 3.66
CA ALA A 19 -24.06 1.69 2.61
C ALA A 19 -22.87 2.31 1.85
N GLN A 20 -22.96 3.61 1.55
CA GLN A 20 -21.88 4.35 0.89
C GLN A 20 -20.61 4.39 1.76
N ALA A 21 -20.74 4.62 3.07
CA ALA A 21 -19.61 4.62 3.99
C ALA A 21 -18.94 3.24 4.07
N ALA A 22 -19.73 2.16 4.19
CA ALA A 22 -19.22 0.80 4.18
C ALA A 22 -18.50 0.47 2.86
N HIS A 23 -19.07 0.90 1.73
CA HIS A 23 -18.47 0.72 0.42
C HIS A 23 -17.11 1.44 0.29
N ALA A 24 -17.02 2.70 0.73
CA ALA A 24 -15.78 3.48 0.72
C ALA A 24 -14.68 2.84 1.59
N VAL A 25 -15.05 2.29 2.76
CA VAL A 25 -14.12 1.54 3.61
C VAL A 25 -13.64 0.27 2.90
N ASN A 26 -14.54 -0.48 2.27
CA ASN A 26 -14.20 -1.71 1.56
C ASN A 26 -13.25 -1.45 0.37
N LEU A 27 -13.49 -0.39 -0.40
CA LEU A 27 -12.59 0.02 -1.49
C LEU A 27 -11.21 0.38 -0.95
N SER A 28 -11.15 1.20 0.10
CA SER A 28 -9.88 1.61 0.73
C SER A 28 -9.09 0.42 1.26
N LEU A 29 -9.75 -0.53 1.93
CA LEU A 29 -9.12 -1.75 2.42
C LEU A 29 -8.63 -2.64 1.27
N THR A 30 -9.40 -2.76 0.19
CA THR A 30 -9.02 -3.54 -0.99
C THR A 30 -7.78 -2.97 -1.65
N ALA A 31 -7.78 -1.66 -1.91
CA ALA A 31 -6.63 -0.97 -2.48
C ALA A 31 -5.39 -1.11 -1.59
N ARG A 32 -5.51 -0.83 -0.27
CA ARG A 32 -4.42 -1.00 0.71
C ARG A 32 -3.86 -2.42 0.71
N ASN A 33 -4.73 -3.41 0.80
CA ASN A 33 -4.29 -4.80 0.91
C ASN A 33 -3.61 -5.27 -0.38
N TRP A 34 -4.11 -4.85 -1.54
CA TRP A 34 -3.49 -5.14 -2.83
C TRP A 34 -2.11 -4.48 -2.95
N LEU A 35 -1.99 -3.20 -2.57
CA LEU A 35 -0.71 -2.47 -2.54
C LEU A 35 0.34 -3.12 -1.63
N ILE A 36 -0.06 -3.55 -0.44
CA ILE A 36 0.87 -4.27 0.46
C ILE A 36 1.35 -5.55 -0.20
N GLY A 37 0.47 -6.27 -0.91
CA GLY A 37 0.84 -7.44 -1.70
C GLY A 37 1.84 -7.13 -2.80
N TYR A 38 1.62 -6.05 -3.55
CA TYR A 38 2.54 -5.52 -4.56
C TYR A 38 3.93 -5.29 -3.96
N TYR A 39 4.03 -4.50 -2.88
CA TYR A 39 5.31 -4.20 -2.24
C TYR A 39 6.05 -5.44 -1.74
N ILE A 40 5.32 -6.42 -1.20
CA ILE A 40 5.92 -7.69 -0.76
C ILE A 40 6.54 -8.43 -1.95
N VAL A 41 5.79 -8.56 -3.05
CA VAL A 41 6.29 -9.31 -4.22
C VAL A 41 7.42 -8.57 -4.93
N GLU A 42 7.34 -7.25 -5.07
CA GLU A 42 8.43 -6.45 -5.63
C GLU A 42 9.70 -6.60 -4.79
N PHE A 43 9.58 -6.53 -3.45
CA PHE A 43 10.72 -6.75 -2.56
C PHE A 43 11.29 -8.17 -2.66
N GLU A 44 10.45 -9.19 -2.76
CA GLU A 44 10.89 -10.59 -2.93
C GLU A 44 11.60 -10.82 -4.29
N GLN A 45 11.15 -10.16 -5.36
CA GLN A 45 11.74 -10.28 -6.70
C GLN A 45 13.07 -9.52 -6.81
N ASN A 46 13.16 -8.38 -6.14
CA ASN A 46 14.27 -7.43 -6.20
C ASN A 46 15.21 -7.48 -4.97
N GLY A 47 15.07 -8.45 -4.07
CA GLY A 47 15.96 -8.61 -2.94
C GLY A 47 17.23 -9.40 -3.31
N GLU A 48 18.41 -8.87 -2.98
CA GLU A 48 19.70 -9.54 -3.21
C GLU A 48 19.90 -10.82 -2.40
N ASP A 49 19.13 -11.00 -1.33
CA ASP A 49 19.27 -12.10 -0.38
C ASP A 49 17.99 -12.96 -0.32
N ARG A 50 17.66 -13.57 -1.48
CA ARG A 50 16.47 -14.39 -1.70
C ARG A 50 16.35 -15.59 -0.74
N ALA A 51 17.46 -16.09 -0.20
CA ALA A 51 17.49 -17.27 0.66
C ALA A 51 17.35 -16.95 2.16
N ALA A 52 17.88 -15.81 2.64
CA ALA A 52 17.80 -15.46 4.06
C ALA A 52 16.50 -14.72 4.45
N TYR A 53 15.84 -14.06 3.51
CA TYR A 53 14.59 -13.32 3.78
C TYR A 53 13.31 -14.15 3.57
N GLY A 54 13.34 -15.13 2.66
CA GLY A 54 12.13 -15.83 2.17
C GLY A 54 11.27 -16.49 3.24
N GLU A 55 11.88 -17.07 4.30
CA GLU A 55 11.11 -17.78 5.33
C GLU A 55 10.55 -16.86 6.44
N GLN A 56 11.16 -15.70 6.69
CA GLN A 56 10.81 -14.85 7.84
C GLN A 56 10.41 -13.42 7.49
N LEU A 57 10.41 -13.01 6.21
CA LEU A 57 10.06 -11.64 5.79
C LEU A 57 8.73 -11.19 6.40
N LEU A 58 7.69 -12.00 6.26
CA LEU A 58 6.35 -11.66 6.72
C LEU A 58 6.26 -11.58 8.24
N LYS A 59 7.06 -12.39 8.95
CA LYS A 59 7.16 -12.34 10.41
C LYS A 59 7.88 -11.08 10.88
N LYS A 60 8.97 -10.72 10.19
CA LYS A 60 9.71 -9.46 10.42
C LYS A 60 8.81 -8.25 10.17
N LEU A 61 7.99 -8.27 9.13
CA LEU A 61 6.99 -7.22 8.84
C LEU A 61 5.99 -7.08 9.99
N GLU A 62 5.42 -8.18 10.48
CA GLU A 62 4.49 -8.18 11.62
C GLU A 62 5.13 -7.57 12.88
N LEU A 63 6.34 -8.02 13.23
CA LEU A 63 7.05 -7.53 14.41
C LEU A 63 7.43 -6.05 14.28
N LYS A 64 7.86 -5.61 13.10
CA LYS A 64 8.31 -4.24 12.87
C LYS A 64 7.16 -3.25 12.80
N LEU A 65 6.05 -3.62 12.15
CA LEU A 65 4.88 -2.74 12.01
C LEU A 65 4.00 -2.73 13.26
N ASN A 66 3.96 -3.82 14.02
CA ASN A 66 3.25 -3.95 15.29
C ASN A 66 1.84 -3.30 15.29
N THR A 67 1.10 -3.51 14.20
CA THR A 67 -0.18 -2.84 13.95
C THR A 67 -1.29 -3.88 13.93
N LYS A 68 -2.41 -3.59 14.60
CA LYS A 68 -3.57 -4.50 14.63
C LYS A 68 -4.05 -4.80 13.20
N GLY A 69 -4.20 -6.08 12.89
CA GLY A 69 -4.64 -6.54 11.57
C GLY A 69 -3.54 -6.61 10.50
N LEU A 70 -2.28 -6.33 10.84
CA LEU A 70 -1.10 -6.55 10.01
C LEU A 70 -0.24 -7.69 10.57
N THR A 71 -0.75 -8.90 10.44
CA THR A 71 -0.10 -10.13 10.91
C THR A 71 0.58 -10.88 9.79
N GLU A 72 1.50 -11.79 10.11
CA GLU A 72 2.17 -12.65 9.13
C GLU A 72 1.18 -13.35 8.20
N ARG A 73 0.09 -13.88 8.77
CA ARG A 73 -1.01 -14.51 8.01
C ARG A 73 -1.65 -13.52 7.03
N ARG A 74 -1.93 -12.29 7.46
CA ARG A 74 -2.54 -11.25 6.60
C ARG A 74 -1.60 -10.86 5.47
N PHE A 75 -0.30 -10.74 5.73
CA PHE A 75 0.67 -10.49 4.66
C PHE A 75 0.72 -11.61 3.63
N ARG A 76 0.60 -12.89 4.02
CA ARG A 76 0.45 -14.00 3.06
C ARG A 76 -0.80 -13.83 2.19
N GLU A 77 -1.92 -13.43 2.79
CA GLU A 77 -3.17 -13.16 2.08
C GLU A 77 -3.03 -11.99 1.10
N PHE A 78 -2.37 -10.90 1.50
CA PHE A 78 -2.11 -9.72 0.65
C PHE A 78 -1.18 -10.04 -0.51
N ARG A 79 -0.08 -10.75 -0.25
CA ARG A 79 0.83 -11.25 -1.28
C ARG A 79 0.07 -12.08 -2.32
N ARG A 80 -0.77 -13.02 -1.87
CA ARG A 80 -1.61 -13.84 -2.75
C ARG A 80 -2.62 -13.00 -3.53
N LEU A 81 -3.24 -12.00 -2.89
CA LEU A 81 -4.18 -11.09 -3.55
C LEU A 81 -3.54 -10.39 -4.75
N TYR A 82 -2.32 -9.85 -4.58
CA TYR A 82 -1.59 -9.22 -5.69
C TYR A 82 -1.26 -10.24 -6.80
N GLN A 83 -0.71 -11.39 -6.43
CA GLN A 83 -0.31 -12.43 -7.40
C GLN A 83 -1.48 -12.98 -8.22
N VAL A 84 -2.68 -13.10 -7.63
CA VAL A 84 -3.87 -13.62 -8.30
C VAL A 84 -4.57 -12.53 -9.13
N TYR A 85 -4.47 -11.26 -8.73
CA TYR A 85 -5.19 -10.15 -9.36
C TYR A 85 -4.27 -9.00 -9.81
N PRO A 86 -3.21 -9.24 -10.61
CA PRO A 86 -2.31 -8.18 -11.08
C PRO A 86 -3.03 -7.11 -11.91
N GLN A 87 -4.13 -7.48 -12.58
CA GLN A 87 -4.96 -6.56 -13.38
C GLN A 87 -5.60 -5.42 -12.57
N LEU A 88 -5.62 -5.50 -11.24
CA LEU A 88 -6.14 -4.42 -10.38
C LEU A 88 -5.19 -3.22 -10.28
N GLN A 89 -3.99 -3.27 -10.86
CA GLN A 89 -3.03 -2.17 -10.84
C GLN A 89 -3.64 -0.84 -11.28
N SER A 90 -4.28 -0.80 -12.46
CA SER A 90 -4.89 0.41 -12.99
C SER A 90 -6.04 0.95 -12.12
N PRO A 91 -7.06 0.15 -11.74
CA PRO A 91 -8.15 0.67 -10.90
C PRO A 91 -7.69 1.04 -9.48
N VAL A 92 -6.72 0.32 -8.90
CA VAL A 92 -6.14 0.69 -7.59
C VAL A 92 -5.39 2.01 -7.70
N ALA A 93 -4.56 2.20 -8.73
CA ALA A 93 -3.85 3.47 -8.96
C ALA A 93 -4.83 4.63 -9.15
N GLN A 94 -5.87 4.44 -9.98
CA GLN A 94 -6.90 5.46 -10.20
C GLN A 94 -7.63 5.81 -8.90
N TYR A 95 -8.00 4.81 -8.10
CA TYR A 95 -8.65 5.01 -6.82
C TYR A 95 -7.78 5.83 -5.86
N ILE A 96 -6.48 5.55 -5.80
CA ILE A 96 -5.54 6.29 -4.93
C ILE A 96 -5.42 7.74 -5.40
N VAL A 97 -5.25 7.96 -6.70
CA VAL A 97 -5.13 9.31 -7.28
C VAL A 97 -6.40 10.12 -7.07
N SER A 98 -7.58 9.51 -7.21
CA SER A 98 -8.85 10.23 -7.05
C SER A 98 -9.23 10.54 -5.60
N HIS A 99 -8.61 9.85 -4.61
CA HIS A 99 -8.89 10.04 -3.18
C HIS A 99 -7.68 10.59 -2.42
N SER A 100 -6.68 11.16 -3.12
CA SER A 100 -5.46 11.72 -2.54
C SER A 100 -5.70 13.09 -1.88
N GLU A 101 -6.47 13.11 -0.80
CA GLU A 101 -6.17 13.97 0.37
C GLU A 101 -5.25 13.24 1.36
N ILE A 102 -4.79 12.02 1.03
CA ILE A 102 -3.63 11.38 1.67
C ILE A 102 -2.37 12.06 1.14
N ARG A 103 -2.00 13.18 1.78
CA ARG A 103 -0.87 14.04 1.43
C ARG A 103 0.47 13.26 1.36
N HIS A 104 1.10 13.37 0.19
CA HIS A 104 2.55 13.29 -0.07
C HIS A 104 3.31 12.05 0.43
N THR A 105 3.27 10.94 -0.32
CA THR A 105 4.42 10.01 -0.51
C THR A 105 4.16 8.98 -1.62
N LEU A 106 2.93 8.47 -1.75
CA LEU A 106 2.64 7.29 -2.60
C LEU A 106 2.74 7.53 -4.11
N SER A 107 2.36 8.69 -4.63
CA SER A 107 2.38 8.94 -6.08
C SER A 107 3.81 9.00 -6.65
N ALA A 108 4.81 9.34 -5.84
CA ALA A 108 6.22 9.32 -6.27
C ALA A 108 6.79 7.89 -6.27
N GLU A 109 6.41 7.09 -5.27
CA GLU A 109 6.88 5.70 -5.08
C GLU A 109 6.28 4.70 -6.08
N PHE A 110 5.09 5.00 -6.63
CA PHE A 110 4.44 4.12 -7.62
C PHE A 110 5.01 4.23 -9.03
N VAL A 111 5.74 5.32 -9.32
CA VAL A 111 6.32 5.59 -10.65
C VAL A 111 7.77 5.10 -10.73
N GLU A 112 8.44 4.94 -9.60
CA GLU A 112 9.82 4.43 -9.54
C GLU A 112 9.84 2.94 -9.17
N PRO A 113 10.54 2.08 -9.94
CA PRO A 113 10.86 0.73 -9.48
C PRO A 113 11.66 0.83 -8.17
N ILE A 114 11.33 -0.01 -7.17
CA ILE A 114 12.07 -0.07 -5.90
C ILE A 114 13.52 -0.42 -6.23
N ARG A 115 14.42 0.57 -6.18
CA ARG A 115 15.81 0.42 -6.61
C ARG A 115 16.56 -0.52 -5.67
N HIS A 116 17.22 -1.51 -6.27
CA HIS A 116 18.26 -2.35 -5.68
C HIS A 116 19.48 -1.51 -5.28
N THR A 117 20.05 -1.75 -4.10
CA THR A 117 21.50 -1.64 -3.87
C THR A 117 21.96 -2.52 -2.70
N PRO A 118 23.09 -3.24 -2.83
CA PRO A 118 23.71 -4.07 -1.78
C PRO A 118 24.61 -3.26 -0.86
N THR A 119 24.70 -3.79 0.37
CA THR A 119 25.91 -3.91 1.21
C THR A 119 25.79 -3.25 2.59
N ALA A 120 25.55 -4.12 3.56
CA ALA A 120 26.17 -4.27 4.89
C ALA A 120 26.25 -3.11 5.91
N GLU A 121 25.79 -3.47 7.13
CA GLU A 121 26.13 -2.98 8.47
C GLU A 121 25.62 -1.60 8.93
N LEU A 122 24.56 -1.69 9.75
CA LEU A 122 24.08 -0.64 10.65
C LEU A 122 25.09 -0.41 11.79
N GLN A 123 25.89 0.65 11.69
CA GLN A 123 26.28 1.44 12.85
C GLN A 123 25.74 2.85 12.69
N ASN A 124 24.96 3.26 13.70
CA ASN A 124 24.48 4.62 13.89
C ASN A 124 25.64 5.61 13.79
N VAL A 125 25.43 6.75 13.12
CA VAL A 125 25.69 8.13 13.60
C VAL A 125 25.86 9.11 12.41
N ASP A 126 25.20 10.26 12.57
CA ASP A 126 25.37 11.57 11.94
C ASP A 126 25.06 11.79 10.45
N ILE A 127 23.95 12.51 10.25
CA ILE A 127 23.58 13.20 9.01
C ILE A 127 24.61 14.30 8.75
N ARG A 128 25.44 14.13 7.72
CA ARG A 128 26.07 15.22 6.98
C ARG A 128 25.63 15.16 5.53
N THR A 129 24.90 16.17 5.10
CA THR A 129 24.48 16.38 3.72
C THR A 129 25.70 16.75 2.87
N GLU A 130 26.16 15.82 2.04
CA GLU A 130 27.02 16.12 0.90
C GLU A 130 26.26 15.94 -0.42
N ASN A 131 26.23 17.04 -1.18
CA ASN A 131 25.72 17.16 -2.54
C ASN A 131 26.35 16.12 -3.48
N TRP A 132 25.52 15.42 -4.25
CA TRP A 132 25.97 14.72 -5.44
C TRP A 132 25.07 15.04 -6.64
N GLN A 133 25.53 15.98 -7.47
CA GLN A 133 25.03 16.18 -8.84
C GLN A 133 25.71 15.15 -9.75
N MET A 134 24.95 14.43 -10.57
CA MET A 134 25.48 13.76 -11.77
C MET A 134 24.56 13.95 -12.99
N PRO A 135 25.13 14.04 -14.20
CA PRO A 135 24.53 14.73 -15.33
C PRO A 135 23.75 13.82 -16.29
N ALA A 136 22.90 14.46 -17.10
CA ALA A 136 21.88 13.88 -17.97
C ALA A 136 22.39 13.04 -19.17
N SER A 137 23.64 12.59 -19.20
CA SER A 137 24.23 11.88 -20.34
C SER A 137 24.23 10.35 -20.23
N LYS A 138 23.55 9.76 -19.25
CA LYS A 138 23.42 8.29 -19.09
C LYS A 138 21.97 7.79 -19.16
N LEU A 139 21.18 8.32 -20.10
CA LEU A 139 19.77 7.93 -20.31
C LEU A 139 19.51 7.33 -21.70
N PHE A 140 20.49 6.63 -22.28
CA PHE A 140 20.27 5.68 -23.37
C PHE A 140 21.13 4.44 -23.16
#